data_AF-A0A957GGC1-F1
#
_entry.id   AF-A0A957GGC1-F1
#
_cell.length_a   1.000
_cell.length_b   1.000
_cell.length_c   1.000
_cell.angle_alpha   90.00
_cell.angle_beta   90.00
_cell.angle_gamma   90.00
#
_symmetry.space_group_name_H-M   'P 1'
#
loop_
_entity.id
_entity.type
_entity.pdbx_description
1 polymer ?
#
loop_
_entity_poly.entity_id
_entity_poly.type
_entity_poly.pdbx_seq_one_letter_code
_entity_poly.pdbx_strand_id
1 'polypeptide(L)'
;MSKWVWWKWFIVMVCLLLGSFAQLTHSYQVAQPVALDCNRQAKRASRVTALPHTHYLFSERFGWFDASHFNTGQPGKVLQDVETAVANGGGVITIQQGVRENITGYKAAYRLSGRLRKADVIPAALGIYLDWSMRFEAWEAGLPRGLVAPFTPFAVEDLPSQYLGFVSYAKKMSLEALFACYIGSVTALEEGPPDLVLSDEVAGTEGQVGIMRLQNKTFTPMVPTEAGWQRVNWPKPLHMWAMSSSPISWQFLAETTWYFAADNHNLHLQTELPQLPRDVFMQ
;
A
#
# COMPACT_ATOMS: atom_id res chain seq x y z
N MET A 1 38.39 43.59 46.50
CA MET A 1 36.95 43.19 46.48
C MET A 1 36.83 41.79 47.03
N SER A 2 35.99 41.59 48.05
CA SER A 2 35.88 40.32 48.80
C SER A 2 35.15 39.24 47.99
N LYS A 3 35.65 38.00 48.02
CA LYS A 3 35.03 36.80 47.42
C LYS A 3 33.56 36.61 47.82
N TRP A 4 33.17 37.18 48.97
CA TRP A 4 31.79 37.17 49.45
C TRP A 4 30.81 37.98 48.61
N VAL A 5 31.27 39.05 47.94
CA VAL A 5 30.41 39.88 47.10
C VAL A 5 30.05 39.11 45.82
N TRP A 6 31.01 38.43 45.20
CA TRP A 6 30.79 37.61 44.01
C TRP A 6 29.79 36.47 44.23
N TRP A 7 29.82 35.84 45.41
CA TRP A 7 28.92 34.72 45.69
C TRP A 7 27.46 35.15 45.86
N LYS A 8 27.22 36.34 46.43
CA LYS A 8 25.87 36.91 46.54
C LYS A 8 25.27 37.24 45.18
N TRP A 9 26.06 37.81 44.26
CA TRP A 9 25.58 38.11 42.91
C TRP A 9 25.31 36.85 42.08
N PHE A 10 26.12 35.79 42.25
CA PHE A 10 25.90 34.52 41.57
C PHE A 10 24.58 33.85 41.96
N ILE A 11 24.24 33.82 43.26
CA ILE A 11 22.97 33.24 43.74
C ILE A 11 21.77 34.05 43.23
N VAL A 12 21.84 35.37 43.24
CA VAL A 12 20.76 36.24 42.71
C VAL A 12 20.55 36.01 41.21
N MET A 13 21.63 35.83 40.44
CA MET A 13 21.55 35.58 39.00
C MET A 13 20.96 34.19 38.68
N VAL A 14 21.32 33.15 39.44
CA VAL A 14 20.75 31.81 39.29
C VAL A 14 19.26 31.78 39.69
N CYS A 15 18.86 32.49 40.74
CA CYS A 15 17.45 32.61 41.12
C CYS A 15 16.60 33.37 40.10
N LEU A 16 17.15 34.40 39.44
CA LEU A 16 16.46 35.14 38.36
C LEU A 16 16.31 34.30 37.08
N LEU A 17 17.31 33.46 36.78
CA LEU A 17 17.25 32.53 35.63
C LEU A 17 16.24 31.39 35.87
N LEU A 18 16.13 30.90 37.10
CA LEU A 18 15.16 29.84 37.44
C LEU A 18 13.73 30.37 37.64
N GLY A 19 13.56 31.60 38.11
CA GLY A 19 12.24 32.24 38.24
C GLY A 19 11.56 32.54 36.90
N SER A 20 12.34 32.72 35.83
CA SER A 20 11.84 33.02 34.48
C SER A 20 11.34 31.78 33.71
N PHE A 21 11.60 30.57 34.21
CA PHE A 21 11.11 29.32 33.60
C PHE A 21 9.74 28.86 34.14
N ALA A 22 9.24 29.45 35.22
CA ALA A 22 8.01 28.99 35.89
C ALA A 22 6.71 29.63 35.34
N GLN A 23 6.77 30.57 34.41
CA GLN A 23 5.58 31.33 33.94
C GLN A 23 5.31 31.26 32.42
N LEU A 24 6.04 30.44 31.68
CA LEU A 24 5.79 30.13 30.27
C LEU A 24 5.24 28.71 30.07
N THR A 25 4.34 28.27 30.96
CA THR A 25 3.33 27.26 30.63
C THR A 25 2.08 27.96 30.11
N HIS A 26 2.25 28.95 29.23
CA HIS A 26 1.16 29.34 28.35
C HIS A 26 0.84 28.10 27.52
N SER A 27 -0.37 27.62 27.74
CA SER A 27 -0.98 26.52 27.04
C SER A 27 -0.90 26.84 25.55
N TYR A 28 0.16 26.38 24.89
CA TYR A 28 0.11 26.10 23.47
C TYR A 28 -0.93 24.99 23.34
N GLN A 29 -2.20 25.39 23.31
CA GLN A 29 -3.18 24.67 22.52
C GLN A 29 -2.60 24.72 21.12
N VAL A 30 -1.76 23.74 20.80
CA VAL A 30 -1.52 23.33 19.41
C VAL A 30 -2.93 23.20 18.89
N ALA A 31 -3.37 24.18 18.08
CA ALA A 31 -4.62 24.10 17.38
C ALA A 31 -4.55 22.75 16.68
N GLN A 32 -5.28 21.77 17.22
CA GLN A 32 -5.30 20.47 16.60
C GLN A 32 -5.75 20.78 15.20
N PRO A 33 -4.92 20.50 14.16
CA PRO A 33 -5.33 20.75 12.79
C PRO A 33 -6.70 20.11 12.71
N VAL A 34 -7.71 20.92 12.36
CA VAL A 34 -9.11 20.50 12.33
C VAL A 34 -9.08 19.20 11.56
N ALA A 35 -9.08 18.08 12.28
CA ALA A 35 -9.16 16.77 11.72
C ALA A 35 -10.57 16.82 11.21
N LEU A 36 -10.72 17.24 9.96
CA LEU A 36 -11.97 17.27 9.23
C LEU A 36 -12.66 16.02 9.69
N ASP A 37 -13.77 16.20 10.40
CA ASP A 37 -14.49 15.11 11.06
C ASP A 37 -15.02 14.26 9.91
N CYS A 38 -14.13 13.42 9.39
CA CYS A 38 -14.36 12.56 8.26
C CYS A 38 -15.37 11.51 8.67
N ASN A 39 -15.61 11.29 9.96
CA ASN A 39 -16.75 10.53 10.43
C ASN A 39 -18.07 11.31 10.26
N ARG A 40 -18.11 12.64 10.47
CA ARG A 40 -19.27 13.48 10.07
C ARG A 40 -19.45 13.58 8.57
N GLN A 41 -18.37 13.81 7.82
CA GLN A 41 -18.45 13.88 6.37
C GLN A 41 -18.75 12.51 5.77
N ALA A 42 -18.20 11.41 6.27
CA ALA A 42 -18.57 10.06 5.89
C ALA A 42 -20.00 9.71 6.29
N LYS A 43 -20.53 10.21 7.42
CA LYS A 43 -21.97 10.09 7.74
C LYS A 43 -22.87 10.93 6.85
N ARG A 44 -22.35 12.00 6.24
CA ARG A 44 -23.06 12.75 5.19
C ARG A 44 -22.86 12.09 3.83
N ALA A 45 -21.70 11.49 3.60
CA ALA A 45 -21.34 10.71 2.43
C ALA A 45 -21.85 9.27 2.49
N SER A 46 -22.45 8.81 3.58
CA SER A 46 -23.34 7.65 3.56
C SER A 46 -24.69 8.00 2.92
N ARG A 47 -24.89 9.27 2.53
CA ARG A 47 -25.85 9.69 1.49
C ARG A 47 -25.19 9.88 0.12
N VAL A 48 -23.86 9.78 0.03
CA VAL A 48 -23.16 9.64 -1.26
C VAL A 48 -23.43 8.22 -1.71
N THR A 49 -23.84 8.13 -2.97
CA THR A 49 -24.15 6.93 -3.72
C THR A 49 -23.10 5.86 -3.42
N ALA A 50 -23.53 4.62 -3.19
CA ALA A 50 -22.63 3.47 -3.16
C ALA A 50 -21.63 3.57 -4.32
N LEU A 51 -20.37 3.17 -4.11
CA LEU A 51 -19.42 3.14 -5.23
C LEU A 51 -20.09 2.37 -6.38
N PRO A 52 -20.12 2.97 -7.58
CA PRO A 52 -20.76 2.34 -8.73
C PRO A 52 -20.17 0.94 -8.93
N HIS A 53 -21.03 -0.04 -9.26
CA HIS A 53 -20.64 -1.44 -9.44
C HIS A 53 -19.81 -1.69 -10.72
N THR A 54 -19.22 -0.65 -11.31
CA THR A 54 -18.37 -0.73 -12.50
C THR A 54 -16.97 -1.20 -12.13
N HIS A 55 -16.25 -1.73 -13.12
CA HIS A 55 -14.89 -2.24 -12.93
C HIS A 55 -13.92 -1.10 -12.61
N TYR A 56 -14.02 0.03 -13.32
CA TYR A 56 -13.06 1.13 -13.22
C TYR A 56 -13.65 2.40 -12.61
N LEU A 57 -12.80 3.10 -11.86
CA LEU A 57 -13.04 4.42 -11.31
C LEU A 57 -11.91 5.35 -11.76
N PHE A 58 -12.26 6.57 -12.17
CA PHE A 58 -11.29 7.58 -12.58
C PHE A 58 -11.38 8.84 -11.72
N SER A 59 -10.24 9.30 -11.22
CA SER A 59 -10.04 10.58 -10.57
C SER A 59 -9.12 11.44 -11.43
N GLU A 60 -9.51 12.66 -11.78
CA GLU A 60 -8.62 13.58 -12.50
C GLU A 60 -7.30 13.84 -11.76
N ARG A 61 -7.32 13.78 -10.41
CA ARG A 61 -6.16 14.06 -9.57
C ARG A 61 -5.29 12.84 -9.29
N PHE A 62 -5.87 11.66 -9.29
CA PHE A 62 -5.20 10.43 -8.85
C PHE A 62 -5.32 9.26 -9.83
N GLY A 63 -5.80 9.52 -11.04
CA GLY A 63 -5.82 8.55 -12.13
C GLY A 63 -6.85 7.45 -11.93
N TRP A 64 -6.49 6.26 -12.38
CA TRP A 64 -7.37 5.12 -12.48
C TRP A 64 -7.30 4.21 -11.25
N PHE A 65 -8.44 3.62 -10.91
CA PHE A 65 -8.58 2.56 -9.92
C PHE A 65 -9.44 1.44 -10.50
N ASP A 66 -9.14 0.21 -10.12
CA ASP A 66 -9.96 -0.96 -10.40
C ASP A 66 -10.63 -1.42 -9.09
N ALA A 67 -11.95 -1.40 -9.09
CA ALA A 67 -12.75 -1.75 -7.93
C ALA A 67 -12.60 -3.22 -7.52
N SER A 68 -12.29 -4.11 -8.46
CA SER A 68 -12.05 -5.52 -8.17
C SER A 68 -10.74 -5.73 -7.40
N HIS A 69 -9.77 -4.81 -7.55
CA HIS A 69 -8.46 -4.91 -6.92
C HIS A 69 -8.39 -4.36 -5.49
N PHE A 70 -9.44 -3.71 -4.98
CA PHE A 70 -9.46 -3.21 -3.59
C PHE A 70 -9.39 -4.29 -2.52
N ASN A 71 -9.73 -5.54 -2.86
CA ASN A 71 -9.68 -6.66 -1.90
C ASN A 71 -8.71 -7.77 -2.31
N THR A 72 -7.87 -7.53 -3.33
CA THR A 72 -6.84 -8.47 -3.78
C THR A 72 -5.88 -8.80 -2.64
N GLY A 73 -5.65 -10.09 -2.38
CA GLY A 73 -4.85 -10.56 -1.25
C GLY A 73 -5.50 -10.41 0.13
N GLN A 74 -6.78 -10.02 0.21
CA GLN A 74 -7.55 -9.89 1.44
C GLN A 74 -6.85 -9.05 2.54
N PRO A 75 -6.58 -7.76 2.31
CA PRO A 75 -5.78 -6.92 3.22
C PRO A 75 -6.28 -6.91 4.67
N GLY A 76 -7.60 -6.98 4.89
CA GLY A 76 -8.18 -7.12 6.23
C GLY A 76 -7.73 -8.39 6.96
N LYS A 77 -7.65 -9.52 6.24
CA LYS A 77 -7.12 -10.78 6.78
C LYS A 77 -5.64 -10.68 7.07
N VAL A 78 -4.85 -10.03 6.21
CA VAL A 78 -3.40 -9.82 6.43
C VAL A 78 -3.17 -9.06 7.74
N LEU A 79 -3.90 -7.99 7.98
CA LEU A 79 -3.83 -7.23 9.25
C LEU A 79 -4.16 -8.11 10.46
N GLN A 80 -5.23 -8.91 10.37
CA GLN A 80 -5.65 -9.81 11.45
C GLN A 80 -4.61 -10.91 11.72
N ASP A 81 -4.07 -11.52 10.67
CA ASP A 81 -3.07 -12.58 10.77
C ASP A 81 -1.77 -12.04 11.38
N VAL A 82 -1.32 -10.85 10.99
CA VAL A 82 -0.17 -10.16 11.58
C VAL A 82 -0.41 -9.84 13.04
N GLU A 83 -1.57 -9.28 13.40
CA GLU A 83 -1.93 -8.98 14.78
C GLU A 83 -1.90 -10.26 15.65
N THR A 84 -2.46 -11.36 15.12
CA THR A 84 -2.47 -12.67 15.78
C THR A 84 -1.07 -13.23 15.96
N ALA A 85 -0.23 -13.19 14.91
CA ALA A 85 1.15 -13.65 14.99
C ALA A 85 1.97 -12.84 15.99
N VAL A 86 1.81 -11.51 16.02
CA VAL A 86 2.49 -10.64 17.01
C VAL A 86 2.04 -10.97 18.43
N ALA A 87 0.73 -11.17 18.65
CA ALA A 87 0.20 -11.57 19.96
C ALA A 87 0.76 -12.93 20.45
N ASN A 88 1.09 -13.82 19.52
CA ASN A 88 1.64 -15.16 19.81
C ASN A 88 3.18 -15.19 19.89
N GLY A 89 3.87 -14.06 19.82
CA GLY A 89 5.34 -14.03 19.85
C GLY A 89 5.99 -14.44 18.52
N GLY A 90 5.34 -14.12 17.40
CA GLY A 90 5.79 -14.39 16.04
C GLY A 90 4.98 -15.50 15.38
N GLY A 91 5.39 -15.89 14.17
CA GLY A 91 4.71 -16.97 13.45
C GLY A 91 4.94 -16.93 11.95
N VAL A 92 4.18 -17.74 11.22
CA VAL A 92 4.12 -17.69 9.77
C VAL A 92 2.70 -17.32 9.38
N ILE A 93 2.56 -16.31 8.52
CA ILE A 93 1.30 -15.98 7.89
C ILE A 93 1.36 -16.33 6.41
N THR A 94 0.21 -16.51 5.79
CA THR A 94 0.13 -16.81 4.37
C THR A 94 -0.95 -15.97 3.72
N ILE A 95 -0.59 -15.36 2.60
CA ILE A 95 -1.51 -14.61 1.76
C ILE A 95 -1.76 -15.42 0.49
N GLN A 96 -3.02 -15.55 0.10
CA GLN A 96 -3.42 -16.27 -1.10
C GLN A 96 -4.41 -15.47 -1.93
N GLN A 97 -4.29 -15.58 -3.25
CA GLN A 97 -5.22 -15.01 -4.22
C GLN A 97 -5.50 -16.04 -5.30
N GLY A 98 -6.78 -16.40 -5.46
CA GLY A 98 -7.24 -17.15 -6.61
C GLY A 98 -7.52 -16.22 -7.78
N VAL A 99 -7.26 -16.69 -8.99
CA VAL A 99 -7.59 -16.02 -10.25
C VAL A 99 -8.36 -16.99 -11.14
N ARG A 100 -9.15 -16.45 -12.09
CA ARG A 100 -10.01 -17.23 -12.99
C ARG A 100 -10.90 -18.21 -12.22
N GLU A 101 -11.78 -17.69 -11.36
CA GLU A 101 -12.72 -18.52 -10.59
C GLU A 101 -12.03 -19.60 -9.73
N ASN A 102 -10.84 -19.30 -9.20
CA ASN A 102 -10.01 -20.23 -8.42
C ASN A 102 -9.52 -21.46 -9.21
N ILE A 103 -9.42 -21.37 -10.54
CA ILE A 103 -8.74 -22.40 -11.36
C ILE A 103 -7.22 -22.36 -11.13
N THR A 104 -6.66 -21.20 -10.81
CA THR A 104 -5.25 -21.10 -10.40
C THR A 104 -5.11 -20.00 -9.37
N GLY A 105 -3.99 -19.95 -8.67
CA GLY A 105 -3.71 -18.83 -7.81
C GLY A 105 -2.29 -18.80 -7.30
N TYR A 106 -2.04 -17.70 -6.61
CA TYR A 106 -0.77 -17.35 -6.01
C TYR A 106 -0.89 -17.45 -4.50
N LYS A 107 0.13 -18.01 -3.87
CA LYS A 107 0.24 -18.12 -2.42
C LYS A 107 1.65 -17.74 -2.02
N ALA A 108 1.80 -16.92 -0.99
CA ALA A 108 3.11 -16.61 -0.41
C ALA A 108 3.07 -16.60 1.11
N ALA A 109 4.16 -17.08 1.70
CA ALA A 109 4.33 -17.26 3.13
C ALA A 109 5.40 -16.31 3.67
N TYR A 110 5.10 -15.72 4.83
CA TYR A 110 5.93 -14.73 5.49
C TYR A 110 6.13 -15.12 6.96
N ARG A 111 7.37 -15.07 7.43
CA ARG A 111 7.71 -15.23 8.84
C ARG A 111 7.67 -13.88 9.53
N LEU A 112 6.98 -13.79 10.67
CA LEU A 112 7.03 -12.64 11.56
C LEU A 112 7.93 -12.94 12.76
N SER A 113 8.75 -11.97 13.12
CA SER A 113 9.60 -12.01 14.29
C SER A 113 8.79 -11.90 15.57
N GLY A 114 9.15 -12.68 16.59
CA GLY A 114 8.59 -12.55 17.94
C GLY A 114 9.01 -11.29 18.69
N ARG A 115 9.81 -10.42 18.07
CA ARG A 115 10.26 -9.14 18.61
C ARG A 115 9.40 -7.96 18.19
N LEU A 116 8.44 -8.17 17.27
CA LEU A 116 7.52 -7.12 16.85
C LEU A 116 6.62 -6.71 18.02
N ARG A 117 6.41 -5.41 18.19
CA ARG A 117 5.49 -4.89 19.20
C ARG A 117 4.12 -4.69 18.57
N LYS A 118 3.08 -4.56 19.41
CA LYS A 118 1.72 -4.24 18.95
C LYS A 118 1.65 -2.96 18.09
N ALA A 119 2.48 -1.95 18.39
CA ALA A 119 2.54 -0.72 17.61
C ALA A 119 3.10 -0.92 16.19
N ASP A 120 3.82 -2.02 15.95
CA ASP A 120 4.47 -2.34 14.68
C ASP A 120 3.57 -3.17 13.74
N VAL A 121 2.38 -3.58 14.20
CA VAL A 121 1.42 -4.44 13.45
C VAL A 121 1.06 -3.83 12.09
N ILE A 122 0.60 -2.57 12.07
CA ILE A 122 0.18 -1.92 10.82
C ILE A 122 1.37 -1.73 9.85
N PRO A 123 2.52 -1.16 10.27
CA PRO A 123 3.68 -1.05 9.40
C PRO A 123 4.20 -2.40 8.86
N ALA A 124 4.22 -3.45 9.70
CA ALA A 124 4.64 -4.79 9.27
C ALA A 124 3.66 -5.40 8.28
N ALA A 125 2.34 -5.32 8.56
CA ALA A 125 1.30 -5.78 7.66
C ALA A 125 1.35 -5.07 6.31
N LEU A 126 1.57 -3.75 6.31
CA LEU A 126 1.72 -3.00 5.06
C LEU A 126 2.97 -3.46 4.30
N GLY A 127 4.12 -3.58 4.96
CA GLY A 127 5.35 -4.05 4.30
C GLY A 127 5.20 -5.43 3.65
N ILE A 128 4.58 -6.37 4.36
CA ILE A 128 4.27 -7.71 3.82
C ILE A 128 3.31 -7.61 2.64
N TYR A 129 2.23 -6.83 2.78
CA TYR A 129 1.22 -6.70 1.74
C TYR A 129 1.77 -6.06 0.46
N LEU A 130 2.60 -5.01 0.57
CA LEU A 130 3.24 -4.40 -0.59
C LEU A 130 4.22 -5.35 -1.29
N ASP A 131 5.03 -6.11 -0.54
CA ASP A 131 5.89 -7.15 -1.13
C ASP A 131 5.06 -8.24 -1.82
N TRP A 132 3.98 -8.69 -1.18
CA TRP A 132 3.07 -9.68 -1.74
C TRP A 132 2.43 -9.20 -3.04
N SER A 133 1.87 -7.99 -3.06
CA SER A 133 1.25 -7.38 -4.23
C SER A 133 2.23 -7.28 -5.41
N MET A 134 3.46 -6.80 -5.17
CA MET A 134 4.49 -6.73 -6.21
C MET A 134 4.83 -8.10 -6.80
N ARG A 135 4.89 -9.14 -5.96
CA ARG A 135 5.17 -10.51 -6.41
C ARG A 135 3.98 -11.13 -7.14
N PHE A 136 2.76 -10.83 -6.69
CA PHE A 136 1.53 -11.27 -7.35
C PHE A 136 1.45 -10.72 -8.77
N GLU A 137 1.65 -9.41 -8.95
CA GLU A 137 1.69 -8.78 -10.28
C GLU A 137 2.80 -9.37 -11.17
N ALA A 138 4.00 -9.57 -10.61
CA ALA A 138 5.10 -10.21 -11.34
C ALA A 138 4.79 -11.68 -11.71
N TRP A 139 4.06 -12.40 -10.85
CA TRP A 139 3.63 -13.76 -11.07
C TRP A 139 2.59 -13.86 -12.20
N GLU A 140 1.69 -12.88 -12.32
CA GLU A 140 0.73 -12.80 -13.44
C GLU A 140 1.41 -12.59 -14.78
N ALA A 141 2.55 -11.88 -14.80
CA ALA A 141 3.40 -11.73 -15.97
C ALA A 141 4.14 -13.02 -16.38
N GLY A 142 4.26 -13.99 -15.46
CA GLY A 142 5.10 -15.17 -15.64
C GLY A 142 4.54 -16.20 -16.64
N LEU A 143 5.43 -17.01 -17.23
CA LEU A 143 5.04 -18.17 -18.04
C LEU A 143 4.45 -19.30 -17.16
N PRO A 144 3.48 -20.08 -17.67
CA PRO A 144 2.82 -19.97 -18.98
C PRO A 144 1.65 -18.96 -19.00
N ARG A 145 1.33 -18.31 -17.88
CA ARG A 145 0.13 -17.46 -17.72
C ARG A 145 0.09 -16.31 -18.72
N GLY A 146 1.23 -15.62 -18.90
CA GLY A 146 1.34 -14.53 -19.88
C GLY A 146 1.09 -14.93 -21.34
N LEU A 147 1.09 -16.23 -21.68
CA LEU A 147 0.79 -16.71 -23.04
C LEU A 147 -0.69 -17.07 -23.26
N VAL A 148 -1.41 -17.48 -22.21
CA VAL A 148 -2.74 -18.13 -22.33
C VAL A 148 -3.90 -17.18 -22.07
N ALA A 149 -3.69 -16.13 -21.27
CA ALA A 149 -4.48 -14.91 -21.42
C ALA A 149 -3.58 -13.74 -21.05
N PRO A 150 -3.67 -12.61 -21.76
CA PRO A 150 -2.90 -11.43 -21.40
C PRO A 150 -3.50 -10.86 -20.12
N PHE A 151 -3.08 -11.38 -18.97
CA PHE A 151 -3.07 -10.55 -17.78
C PHE A 151 -2.27 -9.29 -18.14
N THR A 152 -2.71 -8.14 -17.64
CA THR A 152 -2.04 -6.85 -17.78
C THR A 152 -1.21 -6.62 -16.53
N PRO A 153 -0.09 -7.34 -16.32
CA PRO A 153 0.65 -7.24 -15.08
C PRO A 153 1.11 -5.80 -14.88
N PHE A 154 0.92 -5.31 -13.65
CA PHE A 154 1.21 -3.92 -13.31
C PHE A 154 0.43 -2.93 -14.17
N ALA A 155 -0.86 -3.16 -14.41
CA ALA A 155 -1.71 -2.12 -14.98
C ALA A 155 -1.64 -0.86 -14.09
N VAL A 156 -1.94 0.30 -14.66
CA VAL A 156 -1.66 1.58 -13.98
C VAL A 156 -2.42 1.76 -12.67
N GLU A 157 -3.56 1.09 -12.58
CA GLU A 157 -4.56 1.12 -11.55
C GLU A 157 -4.37 0.03 -10.49
N ASP A 158 -3.69 -1.08 -10.79
CA ASP A 158 -3.67 -2.28 -9.93
C ASP A 158 -3.07 -1.98 -8.56
N LEU A 159 -1.79 -1.59 -8.50
CA LEU A 159 -1.09 -1.34 -7.24
C LEU A 159 -1.68 -0.17 -6.45
N PRO A 160 -2.05 0.98 -7.05
CA PRO A 160 -2.76 2.03 -6.34
C PRO A 160 -4.10 1.56 -5.75
N SER A 161 -4.85 0.71 -6.46
CA SER A 161 -6.13 0.15 -5.95
C SER A 161 -5.88 -0.77 -4.76
N GLN A 162 -4.93 -1.69 -4.88
CA GLN A 162 -4.53 -2.58 -3.77
C GLN A 162 -4.09 -1.77 -2.54
N TYR A 163 -3.34 -0.68 -2.74
CA TYR A 163 -2.95 0.22 -1.65
C TYR A 163 -4.15 0.85 -0.95
N LEU A 164 -5.12 1.40 -1.70
CA LEU A 164 -6.33 1.98 -1.12
C LEU A 164 -7.17 0.93 -0.38
N GLY A 165 -7.22 -0.28 -0.93
CA GLY A 165 -7.76 -1.47 -0.28
C GLY A 165 -7.17 -1.66 1.11
N PHE A 166 -5.85 -1.76 1.21
CA PHE A 166 -5.17 -1.88 2.51
C PHE A 166 -5.44 -0.72 3.45
N VAL A 167 -5.34 0.52 2.95
CA VAL A 167 -5.55 1.73 3.76
C VAL A 167 -6.96 1.76 4.36
N SER A 168 -7.98 1.33 3.61
CA SER A 168 -9.37 1.26 4.08
C SER A 168 -9.49 0.38 5.35
N TYR A 169 -8.93 -0.83 5.32
CA TYR A 169 -8.93 -1.74 6.46
C TYR A 169 -8.08 -1.22 7.63
N ALA A 170 -6.86 -0.73 7.34
CA ALA A 170 -5.95 -0.25 8.37
C ALA A 170 -6.50 0.97 9.13
N LYS A 171 -7.24 1.85 8.43
CA LYS A 171 -7.88 3.03 9.03
C LYS A 171 -9.31 2.75 9.50
N LYS A 172 -9.84 1.54 9.29
CA LYS A 172 -11.23 1.16 9.58
C LYS A 172 -12.24 2.12 8.94
N MET A 173 -11.98 2.48 7.68
CA MET A 173 -12.83 3.34 6.87
C MET A 173 -13.36 2.54 5.69
N SER A 174 -14.61 2.78 5.27
CA SER A 174 -15.09 2.25 4.00
C SER A 174 -14.36 2.93 2.84
N LEU A 175 -14.34 2.28 1.67
CA LEU A 175 -13.74 2.86 0.47
C LEU A 175 -14.47 4.17 0.09
N GLU A 176 -15.80 4.21 0.15
CA GLU A 176 -16.61 5.41 -0.09
C GLU A 176 -16.14 6.58 0.78
N ALA A 177 -15.93 6.32 2.08
CA ALA A 177 -15.46 7.33 3.02
C ALA A 177 -14.04 7.78 2.69
N LEU A 178 -13.16 6.86 2.29
CA LEU A 178 -11.80 7.17 1.88
C LEU A 178 -11.79 8.07 0.65
N PHE A 179 -12.58 7.72 -0.37
CA PHE A 179 -12.71 8.49 -1.61
C PHE A 179 -13.26 9.89 -1.32
N ALA A 180 -14.41 9.97 -0.64
CA ALA A 180 -15.06 11.24 -0.32
C ALA A 180 -14.18 12.19 0.51
N CYS A 181 -13.36 11.65 1.42
CA CYS A 181 -12.54 12.46 2.32
C CYS A 181 -11.19 12.89 1.73
N TYR A 182 -10.55 12.01 0.96
CA TYR A 182 -9.11 12.18 0.66
C TYR A 182 -8.79 12.18 -0.83
N ILE A 183 -9.58 11.49 -1.64
CA ILE A 183 -9.34 11.39 -3.09
C ILE A 183 -10.14 12.46 -3.84
N GLY A 184 -11.39 12.70 -3.43
CA GLY A 184 -12.34 13.57 -4.10
C GLY A 184 -13.31 12.80 -4.97
N SER A 185 -13.97 13.50 -5.88
CA SER A 185 -14.90 12.90 -6.84
C SER A 185 -14.19 11.90 -7.74
N VAL A 186 -14.89 10.81 -8.05
CA VAL A 186 -14.50 9.82 -9.05
C VAL A 186 -15.65 9.58 -10.02
N THR A 187 -15.29 9.29 -11.27
CA THR A 187 -16.23 8.90 -12.32
C THR A 187 -16.12 7.40 -12.53
N ALA A 188 -17.26 6.71 -12.52
CA ALA A 188 -17.33 5.31 -12.93
C ALA A 188 -17.17 5.20 -14.45
N LEU A 189 -16.32 4.29 -14.90
CA LEU A 189 -16.10 4.02 -16.31
C LEU A 189 -16.17 2.51 -16.57
N GLU A 190 -16.77 2.13 -17.69
CA GLU A 190 -16.79 0.73 -18.16
C GLU A 190 -15.46 0.35 -18.82
N GLU A 191 -14.82 1.31 -19.50
CA GLU A 191 -13.53 1.14 -20.15
C GLU A 191 -12.40 1.44 -19.16
N GLY A 192 -11.34 0.62 -19.20
CA GLY A 192 -10.14 0.78 -18.38
C GLY A 192 -9.17 1.84 -18.93
N PRO A 193 -8.05 2.06 -18.23
CA PRO A 193 -6.98 2.91 -18.76
C PRO A 193 -6.39 2.35 -20.06
N PRO A 194 -5.69 3.18 -20.84
CA PRO A 194 -5.01 2.69 -22.03
C PRO A 194 -3.85 1.75 -21.65
N ASP A 195 -3.88 0.52 -22.17
CA ASP A 195 -2.82 -0.47 -21.96
C ASP A 195 -1.52 -0.16 -22.74
N LEU A 196 -1.64 0.57 -23.84
CA LEU A 196 -0.55 0.88 -24.76
C LEU A 196 -0.40 2.38 -24.94
N VAL A 197 0.84 2.85 -24.91
CA VAL A 197 1.20 4.25 -25.12
C VAL A 197 2.32 4.38 -26.13
N LEU A 198 2.33 5.51 -26.83
CA LEU A 198 3.43 5.92 -27.67
C LEU A 198 4.59 6.39 -26.78
N SER A 199 5.80 5.99 -27.12
CA SER A 199 7.02 6.43 -26.44
C SER A 199 8.11 6.73 -27.44
N ASP A 200 8.77 7.86 -27.21
CA ASP A 200 9.93 8.31 -27.98
C ASP A 200 11.22 7.58 -27.58
N GLU A 201 11.21 6.78 -26.51
CA GLU A 201 12.41 6.11 -25.96
C GLU A 201 12.75 4.76 -26.62
N VAL A 202 11.84 4.19 -27.42
CA VAL A 202 11.94 2.77 -27.81
C VAL A 202 12.74 2.54 -29.09
N ALA A 203 13.15 3.58 -29.80
CA ALA A 203 13.97 3.39 -30.99
C ALA A 203 15.37 3.95 -30.76
N GLY A 204 16.36 3.05 -30.67
CA GLY A 204 17.79 3.35 -30.85
C GLY A 204 18.14 3.90 -32.25
N THR A 205 17.17 4.49 -32.93
CA THR A 205 17.22 5.17 -34.21
C THR A 205 16.38 6.44 -34.07
N GLU A 206 17.01 7.61 -34.20
CA GLU A 206 16.32 8.90 -34.18
C GLU A 206 15.09 8.88 -35.11
N GLY A 207 13.92 9.28 -34.59
CA GLY A 207 12.72 9.52 -35.38
C GLY A 207 11.68 8.38 -35.46
N GLN A 208 11.82 7.29 -34.70
CA GLN A 208 10.77 6.26 -34.60
C GLN A 208 10.05 6.30 -33.25
N VAL A 209 8.73 6.48 -33.29
CA VAL A 209 7.85 6.33 -32.12
C VAL A 209 7.60 4.85 -31.89
N GLY A 210 7.92 4.34 -30.71
CA GLY A 210 7.58 2.97 -30.32
C GLY A 210 6.24 2.89 -29.61
N ILE A 211 5.61 1.71 -29.67
CA ILE A 211 4.44 1.36 -28.87
C ILE A 211 4.95 0.56 -27.68
N MET A 212 4.66 1.00 -26.46
CA MET A 212 5.00 0.29 -25.23
C MET A 212 3.76 0.05 -24.38
N ARG A 213 3.83 -0.96 -23.50
CA ARG A 213 2.81 -1.20 -22.50
C ARG A 213 2.93 -0.16 -21.39
N LEU A 214 1.82 0.50 -21.06
CA LEU A 214 1.76 1.40 -19.93
C LEU A 214 1.69 0.57 -18.64
N GLN A 215 2.70 0.70 -17.78
CA GLN A 215 2.79 -0.06 -16.54
C GLN A 215 3.06 0.86 -15.34
N ASN A 216 2.49 0.50 -14.19
CA ASN A 216 2.78 1.14 -12.92
C ASN A 216 3.32 0.15 -11.90
N LYS A 217 4.65 0.03 -11.81
CA LYS A 217 5.34 -0.81 -10.81
C LYS A 217 5.47 -0.14 -9.44
N THR A 218 4.56 0.78 -9.11
CA THR A 218 4.53 1.49 -7.82
C THR A 218 3.13 1.62 -7.27
N PHE A 219 3.02 1.73 -5.95
CA PHE A 219 1.74 1.95 -5.25
C PHE A 219 1.27 3.41 -5.30
N THR A 220 1.98 4.28 -6.01
CA THR A 220 1.57 5.67 -6.23
C THR A 220 0.75 5.77 -7.50
N PRO A 221 -0.35 6.54 -7.51
CA PRO A 221 -1.18 6.72 -8.68
C PRO A 221 -0.42 7.38 -9.84
N MET A 222 -0.89 7.12 -11.05
CA MET A 222 -0.39 7.75 -12.28
C MET A 222 -1.51 8.51 -12.98
N VAL A 223 -1.21 9.72 -13.45
CA VAL A 223 -2.15 10.57 -14.18
C VAL A 223 -1.59 10.93 -15.57
N PRO A 224 -2.46 11.05 -16.59
CA PRO A 224 -2.05 11.59 -17.87
C PRO A 224 -1.78 13.10 -17.74
N THR A 225 -0.71 13.57 -18.37
CA THR A 225 -0.32 14.98 -18.49
C THR A 225 0.06 15.29 -19.94
N GLU A 226 0.25 16.56 -20.28
CA GLU A 226 0.73 16.95 -21.62
C GLU A 226 2.09 16.33 -21.97
N ALA A 227 2.92 16.07 -20.97
CA ALA A 227 4.25 15.45 -21.13
C ALA A 227 4.22 13.91 -21.03
N GLY A 228 3.03 13.30 -21.08
CA GLY A 228 2.86 11.85 -20.87
C GLY A 228 2.39 11.53 -19.46
N TRP A 229 2.73 10.35 -18.95
CA TRP A 229 2.20 9.84 -17.68
C TRP A 229 3.11 10.20 -16.50
N GLN A 230 2.52 10.74 -15.43
CA GLN A 230 3.26 11.16 -14.25
C GLN A 230 2.71 10.53 -12.97
N ARG A 231 3.60 10.17 -12.05
CA ARG A 231 3.23 9.71 -10.72
C ARG A 231 2.80 10.89 -9.84
N VAL A 232 1.73 10.70 -9.10
CA VAL A 232 1.22 11.68 -8.15
C VAL A 232 1.34 11.13 -6.74
N ASN A 233 1.82 11.94 -5.81
CA ASN A 233 1.89 11.55 -4.40
C ASN A 233 0.49 11.45 -3.82
N TRP A 234 0.29 10.44 -2.96
CA TRP A 234 -0.90 10.36 -2.13
C TRP A 234 -1.08 11.61 -1.26
N PRO A 235 -2.31 11.94 -0.84
CA PRO A 235 -2.52 12.98 0.15
C PRO A 235 -1.98 12.51 1.51
N LYS A 236 -1.43 13.43 2.30
CA LYS A 236 -0.79 13.14 3.60
C LYS A 236 -1.60 12.21 4.53
N PRO A 237 -2.94 12.31 4.65
CA PRO A 237 -3.71 11.40 5.49
C PRO A 237 -3.67 9.93 5.04
N LEU A 238 -3.46 9.66 3.75
CA LEU A 238 -3.34 8.31 3.20
C LEU A 238 -1.90 7.77 3.27
N HIS A 239 -0.91 8.61 3.57
CA HIS A 239 0.46 8.16 3.73
C HIS A 239 0.59 7.21 4.92
N MET A 240 1.10 6.01 4.65
CA MET A 240 1.41 5.00 5.63
C MET A 240 2.85 4.52 5.45
N TRP A 241 3.54 4.28 6.56
CA TRP A 241 4.91 3.77 6.56
C TRP A 241 4.90 2.24 6.58
N ALA A 242 5.47 1.66 5.53
CA ALA A 242 5.73 0.23 5.46
C ALA A 242 7.03 -0.09 6.21
N MET A 243 7.00 -1.10 7.06
CA MET A 243 8.21 -1.63 7.69
C MET A 243 8.94 -2.53 6.68
N SER A 244 10.24 -2.34 6.51
CA SER A 244 11.06 -3.18 5.63
C SER A 244 11.26 -4.59 6.19
N SER A 245 11.53 -5.54 5.29
CA SER A 245 11.91 -6.91 5.62
C SER A 245 13.24 -6.95 6.39
N SER A 246 13.28 -7.71 7.49
CA SER A 246 14.48 -7.94 8.30
C SER A 246 14.28 -9.12 9.27
N PRO A 247 15.35 -9.69 9.85
CA PRO A 247 15.24 -10.75 10.86
C PRO A 247 14.46 -10.35 12.13
N ILE A 248 14.35 -9.04 12.42
CA ILE A 248 13.64 -8.53 13.60
C ILE A 248 12.22 -8.03 13.29
N SER A 249 11.81 -8.04 12.02
CA SER A 249 10.48 -7.62 11.56
C SER A 249 9.74 -8.79 10.92
N TRP A 250 9.79 -8.87 9.59
CA TRP A 250 9.19 -9.93 8.80
C TRP A 250 10.15 -10.36 7.69
N GLN A 251 10.00 -11.59 7.22
CA GLN A 251 10.81 -12.14 6.13
C GLN A 251 9.91 -12.95 5.19
N PHE A 252 10.07 -12.72 3.89
CA PHE A 252 9.54 -13.62 2.87
C PHE A 252 10.17 -15.02 3.04
N LEU A 253 9.36 -16.07 2.96
CA LEU A 253 9.84 -17.45 3.03
C LEU A 253 9.80 -18.12 1.67
N ALA A 254 8.59 -18.21 1.09
CA ALA A 254 8.34 -18.95 -0.13
C ALA A 254 7.07 -18.45 -0.80
N GLU A 255 6.99 -18.71 -2.10
CA GLU A 255 5.79 -18.53 -2.90
C GLU A 255 5.51 -19.83 -3.66
N THR A 256 4.23 -20.11 -3.87
CA THR A 256 3.77 -21.26 -4.62
C THR A 256 2.65 -20.84 -5.57
N THR A 257 2.66 -21.47 -6.74
CA THR A 257 1.52 -21.48 -7.64
C THR A 257 0.69 -22.72 -7.33
N TRP A 258 -0.62 -22.58 -7.30
CA TRP A 258 -1.53 -23.73 -7.27
C TRP A 258 -2.47 -23.69 -8.47
N TYR A 259 -2.93 -24.88 -8.88
CA TYR A 259 -3.88 -25.09 -9.95
C TYR A 259 -5.03 -25.97 -9.42
N PHE A 260 -6.26 -25.64 -9.77
CA PHE A 260 -7.53 -26.26 -9.38
C PHE A 260 -7.77 -26.28 -7.86
N ALA A 261 -8.40 -25.23 -7.32
CA ALA A 261 -9.12 -25.36 -6.05
C ALA A 261 -10.50 -25.95 -6.35
N ALA A 262 -10.56 -27.23 -6.70
CA ALA A 262 -11.83 -27.92 -6.85
C ALA A 262 -12.44 -28.09 -5.46
N ASP A 263 -13.60 -27.49 -5.23
CA ASP A 263 -14.41 -27.79 -4.06
C ASP A 263 -14.61 -29.32 -3.96
N ASN A 264 -14.06 -29.87 -2.87
CA ASN A 264 -14.42 -31.12 -2.21
C ASN A 264 -14.07 -32.51 -2.79
N HIS A 265 -13.35 -32.68 -3.90
CA HIS A 265 -12.86 -34.04 -4.25
C HIS A 265 -11.43 -34.05 -4.82
N ASN A 266 -10.47 -34.34 -3.94
CA ASN A 266 -9.14 -34.93 -4.19
C ASN A 266 -8.60 -34.89 -5.62
N LEU A 267 -7.89 -33.81 -5.97
CA LEU A 267 -6.71 -33.91 -6.83
C LEU A 267 -5.74 -32.76 -6.54
N HIS A 268 -4.90 -32.92 -5.52
CA HIS A 268 -3.73 -32.05 -5.31
C HIS A 268 -2.61 -32.49 -6.25
N LEU A 269 -2.57 -31.93 -7.45
CA LEU A 269 -1.32 -31.81 -8.19
C LEU A 269 -0.58 -30.60 -7.62
N GLN A 270 0.10 -30.79 -6.48
CA GLN A 270 1.18 -29.90 -6.07
C GLN A 270 2.35 -30.14 -7.03
N THR A 271 2.30 -29.53 -8.20
CA THR A 271 3.53 -29.33 -8.96
C THR A 271 4.29 -28.20 -8.28
N GLU A 272 5.22 -28.56 -7.39
CA GLU A 272 6.36 -27.72 -7.13
C GLU A 272 7.08 -27.55 -8.47
N LEU A 273 6.71 -26.51 -9.23
CA LEU A 273 7.51 -26.11 -10.38
C LEU A 273 8.92 -25.84 -9.85
N PRO A 274 9.96 -26.47 -10.42
CA PRO A 274 11.33 -26.24 -9.96
C PRO A 274 11.58 -24.74 -9.95
N GLN A 275 12.05 -24.22 -8.82
CA GLN A 275 12.38 -22.80 -8.69
C GLN A 275 13.40 -22.47 -9.77
N LEU A 276 12.97 -21.73 -10.80
CA LEU A 276 13.90 -21.18 -11.76
C LEU A 276 14.86 -20.24 -11.00
N PRO A 277 16.17 -20.30 -11.25
CA PRO A 277 17.13 -19.39 -10.62
C PRO A 277 16.67 -17.94 -10.83
N ARG A 278 16.63 -17.16 -9.74
CA ARG A 278 16.18 -15.75 -9.75
C ARG A 278 17.04 -14.84 -10.66
N ASP A 279 18.18 -15.34 -11.12
CA ASP A 279 19.16 -14.56 -11.88
C ASP A 279 18.77 -14.35 -13.36
N VAL A 280 17.63 -14.87 -13.81
CA VAL A 280 17.18 -14.77 -15.21
C VAL A 280 16.29 -13.54 -15.48
N PHE A 281 15.79 -12.85 -14.46
CA PHE A 281 14.78 -11.77 -14.64
C PHE A 281 15.19 -10.38 -14.12
N MET A 282 16.47 -10.15 -13.82
CA MET A 282 17.01 -8.81 -13.54
C MET A 282 18.11 -8.43 -14.54
N GLN A 283 17.72 -8.35 -15.82
CA GLN A 283 18.38 -7.53 -16.84
C GLN A 283 17.37 -6.55 -17.41
#